data_AF-A0A9D7ZLZ6-F1
#
_entry.id   AF-A0A9D7ZLZ6-F1
#
_cell.length_a   1.000
_cell.length_b   1.000
_cell.length_c   1.000
_cell.angle_alpha   90.00
_cell.angle_beta   90.00
_cell.angle_gamma   90.00
#
_symmetry.space_group_name_H-M   'P 1'
#
loop_
_entity.id
_entity.type
_entity.pdbx_description
1 polymer ?
#
loop_
_entity_poly.entity_id
_entity_poly.type
_entity_poly.pdbx_seq_one_letter_code
_entity_poly.pdbx_strand_id
1 'polypeptide(L)'
;MALRLRRGTESERQTLVTPLAEGELIYVTDTGKLFIGDGSATGGIEVVGSGGGGGSTTLNGLTDTDLAGYTDGDVLTFVGASNKWEPIPIPGASPIGMNDLTDVNYTNVNALDILIFDGFNFITTPVTSIFQEQMNYRINIYGDDSTLLVDTDTNSFRGLLFGDVQGDVKGSVFGDDSTLLVDGVNSVITGPVDNLSSKTTNSVVTGLLKIESADTQGATGGLTIKTEQNADDEYDLFTIYSASNSDVGSAINYIRSRGTLAAPVGNQADDELMGVNYFGYDSNNNAQAAVVLQTSVGAAPTAGVVPGDFLIATSNPVSGVVAALRVDHLQKTSFFGPAKLMSYADTTARDAAIASPEAGMMIYLTATNKAQVYNGSAWTDLH
;
A
#
# COMPACT_ATOMS: atom_id res chain seq x y z
N MET A 1 48.13 103.91 -1.28
CA MET A 1 47.29 104.42 -2.39
C MET A 1 47.01 103.27 -3.34
N ALA A 2 45.76 103.04 -3.75
CA ALA A 2 45.44 101.98 -4.71
C ALA A 2 45.67 102.48 -6.14
N LEU A 3 46.35 101.68 -6.95
CA LEU A 3 46.51 101.93 -8.38
C LEU A 3 45.11 101.94 -9.03
N ARG A 4 44.76 103.04 -9.70
CA ARG A 4 43.55 103.13 -10.53
C ARG A 4 43.98 103.20 -11.99
N LEU A 5 43.44 102.31 -12.81
CA LEU A 5 43.64 102.33 -14.26
C LEU A 5 42.83 103.46 -14.89
N ARG A 6 43.20 103.89 -16.11
CA ARG A 6 42.32 104.73 -16.93
C ARG A 6 41.00 104.00 -17.10
N ARG A 7 39.88 104.70 -17.03
CA ARG A 7 38.55 104.08 -17.06
C ARG A 7 37.50 105.00 -17.66
N GLY A 8 36.47 104.40 -18.24
CA GLY A 8 35.32 105.06 -18.88
C GLY A 8 34.26 104.03 -19.28
N THR A 9 33.20 104.45 -19.93
CA THR A 9 32.21 103.55 -20.57
C THR A 9 32.76 102.99 -21.89
N GLU A 10 32.13 101.94 -22.41
CA GLU A 10 32.54 101.35 -23.69
C GLU A 10 32.39 102.38 -24.84
N SER A 11 31.34 103.20 -24.78
CA SER A 11 31.14 104.28 -25.75
C SER A 11 32.28 105.30 -25.71
N GLU A 12 32.77 105.67 -24.53
CA GLU A 12 33.88 106.62 -24.39
C GLU A 12 35.19 106.02 -24.91
N ARG A 13 35.47 104.74 -24.61
CA ARG A 13 36.67 104.05 -25.11
C ARG A 13 36.74 104.05 -26.64
N GLN A 14 35.61 103.79 -27.31
CA GLN A 14 35.52 103.73 -28.77
C GLN A 14 35.72 105.10 -29.46
N THR A 15 35.50 106.19 -28.74
CA THR A 15 35.66 107.56 -29.27
C THR A 15 37.09 108.09 -29.17
N LEU A 16 38.03 107.34 -28.60
CA LEU A 16 39.44 107.71 -28.62
C LEU A 16 39.89 107.86 -30.08
N VAL A 17 40.59 108.93 -30.43
CA VAL A 17 41.09 109.16 -31.81
C VAL A 17 42.57 108.83 -31.95
N THR A 18 43.24 108.62 -30.82
CA THR A 18 44.63 108.20 -30.74
C THR A 18 44.67 106.76 -30.23
N PRO A 19 45.41 105.85 -30.89
CA PRO A 19 45.65 104.51 -30.36
C PRO A 19 46.22 104.55 -28.94
N LEU A 20 45.80 103.60 -28.11
CA LEU A 20 46.40 103.44 -26.79
C LEU A 20 47.85 102.97 -26.95
N ALA A 21 48.76 103.55 -26.18
CA ALA A 21 50.17 103.16 -26.23
C ALA A 21 50.33 101.68 -25.85
N GLU A 22 51.39 101.03 -26.33
CA GLU A 22 51.66 99.64 -25.99
C GLU A 22 51.74 99.45 -24.46
N GLY A 23 50.98 98.48 -23.94
CA GLY A 23 50.91 98.17 -22.51
C GLY A 23 49.99 99.10 -21.69
N GLU A 24 49.37 100.10 -22.31
CA GLU A 24 48.43 100.99 -21.62
C GLU A 24 47.09 100.28 -21.33
N LEU A 25 46.71 100.19 -20.05
CA LEU A 25 45.48 99.54 -19.62
C LEU A 25 44.31 100.51 -19.45
N ILE A 26 43.14 100.13 -19.96
CA ILE A 26 41.87 100.82 -19.74
C ILE A 26 40.79 99.87 -19.23
N TYR A 27 40.08 100.26 -18.16
CA TYR A 27 38.96 99.53 -17.59
C TYR A 27 37.63 100.12 -18.05
N VAL A 28 36.79 99.30 -18.65
CA VAL A 28 35.48 99.69 -19.17
C VAL A 28 34.43 99.44 -18.10
N THR A 29 33.95 100.54 -17.51
CA THR A 29 33.20 100.56 -16.25
C THR A 29 31.78 100.01 -16.35
N ASP A 30 31.15 100.08 -17.52
CA ASP A 30 29.79 99.58 -17.78
C ASP A 30 29.76 98.09 -18.13
N THR A 31 30.83 97.56 -18.75
CA THR A 31 30.93 96.11 -19.07
C THR A 31 31.76 95.32 -18.06
N GLY A 32 32.52 96.00 -17.19
CA GLY A 32 33.46 95.38 -16.27
C GLY A 32 34.69 94.77 -16.95
N LYS A 33 34.91 95.06 -18.22
CA LYS A 33 35.99 94.47 -19.04
C LYS A 33 37.27 95.29 -18.95
N LEU A 34 38.41 94.62 -19.15
CA LEU A 34 39.74 95.24 -19.20
C LEU A 34 40.25 95.19 -20.65
N PHE A 35 40.87 96.28 -21.12
CA PHE A 35 41.49 96.37 -22.44
C PHE A 35 42.94 96.84 -22.31
N ILE A 36 43.81 96.42 -23.24
CA ILE A 36 45.23 96.78 -23.30
C ILE A 36 45.60 97.38 -24.67
N GLY A 37 46.38 98.46 -24.67
CA GLY A 37 46.91 99.07 -25.88
C GLY A 37 48.08 98.27 -26.48
N ASP A 38 48.13 98.20 -27.80
CA ASP A 38 49.19 97.57 -28.60
C ASP A 38 49.98 98.60 -29.43
N GLY A 39 49.72 99.90 -29.21
CA GLY A 39 50.33 101.00 -29.96
C GLY A 39 49.68 101.28 -31.33
N SER A 40 48.66 100.52 -31.75
CA SER A 40 48.06 100.63 -33.08
C SER A 40 46.53 100.68 -33.08
N ALA A 41 45.88 99.92 -32.20
CA ALA A 41 44.44 99.81 -32.10
C ALA A 41 43.85 100.95 -31.28
N THR A 42 42.99 101.73 -31.91
CA THR A 42 42.16 102.73 -31.25
C THR A 42 41.28 102.06 -30.19
N GLY A 43 41.39 102.50 -28.94
CA GLY A 43 40.65 101.93 -27.80
C GLY A 43 41.24 100.64 -27.19
N GLY A 44 42.27 100.01 -27.78
CA GLY A 44 42.90 98.79 -27.26
C GLY A 44 42.13 97.49 -27.49
N ILE A 45 42.78 96.36 -27.19
CA ILE A 45 42.30 94.99 -27.37
C ILE A 45 41.75 94.45 -26.05
N GLU A 46 40.63 93.72 -26.08
CA GLU A 46 40.01 93.14 -24.87
C GLU A 46 40.92 92.07 -24.25
N VAL A 47 41.18 92.19 -22.95
CA VAL A 47 41.88 91.18 -22.15
C VAL A 47 40.87 90.12 -21.73
N VAL A 48 40.66 89.14 -22.60
CA VAL A 48 39.95 87.91 -22.23
C VAL A 48 40.94 86.97 -21.51
N GLY A 49 40.62 86.60 -20.27
CA GLY A 49 41.40 85.59 -19.57
C GLY A 49 41.29 84.26 -20.30
N SER A 50 42.43 83.68 -20.71
CA SER A 50 42.51 82.37 -21.37
C SER A 50 42.10 81.17 -20.48
N GLY A 51 41.26 81.37 -19.45
CA GLY A 51 40.90 80.30 -18.52
C GLY A 51 40.09 80.74 -17.30
N GLY A 52 38.96 81.43 -17.49
CA GLY A 52 38.06 81.80 -16.39
C GLY A 52 36.87 80.84 -16.20
N GLY A 53 36.93 79.94 -15.21
CA GLY A 53 35.79 79.66 -14.33
C GLY A 53 34.64 78.76 -14.80
N GLY A 54 34.91 77.62 -15.43
CA GLY A 54 33.90 76.57 -15.64
C GLY A 54 34.56 75.21 -15.81
N GLY A 55 34.47 74.33 -14.81
CA GLY A 55 34.64 72.90 -15.06
C GLY A 55 33.65 72.50 -16.16
N SER A 56 34.08 71.65 -17.09
CA SER A 56 33.25 71.33 -18.25
C SER A 56 31.86 70.83 -17.85
N THR A 57 30.80 71.34 -18.50
CA THR A 57 29.42 70.89 -18.29
C THR A 57 29.04 69.69 -19.15
N THR A 58 29.96 69.24 -20.00
CA THR A 58 29.82 68.07 -20.86
C THR A 58 31.05 67.21 -20.72
N LEU A 59 30.93 65.91 -20.99
CA LEU A 59 32.12 65.05 -21.00
C LEU A 59 33.14 65.57 -22.03
N ASN A 60 32.72 66.04 -23.21
CA ASN A 60 33.60 66.50 -24.29
C ASN A 60 34.48 67.74 -23.96
N GLY A 61 34.08 68.57 -22.99
CA GLY A 61 34.89 69.72 -22.58
C GLY A 61 35.89 69.40 -21.47
N LEU A 62 35.90 68.18 -20.94
CA LEU A 62 36.92 67.73 -19.99
C LEU A 62 38.22 67.43 -20.73
N THR A 63 39.34 67.95 -20.22
CA THR A 63 40.66 67.84 -20.87
C THR A 63 41.22 66.41 -20.88
N ASP A 64 40.70 65.56 -19.99
CA ASP A 64 41.07 64.15 -19.81
C ASP A 64 40.07 63.20 -20.48
N THR A 65 39.20 63.69 -21.36
CA THR A 65 38.33 62.85 -22.19
C THR A 65 38.69 62.98 -23.68
N ASP A 66 38.50 61.89 -24.42
CA ASP A 66 38.52 61.90 -25.87
C ASP A 66 37.25 61.21 -26.35
N LEU A 67 36.25 61.97 -26.80
CA LEU A 67 34.97 61.42 -27.24
C LEU A 67 34.88 61.34 -28.76
N ALA A 68 36.01 61.21 -29.45
CA ALA A 68 35.99 60.98 -30.89
C ALA A 68 35.38 59.59 -31.19
N GLY A 69 34.28 59.56 -31.96
CA GLY A 69 33.75 58.32 -32.53
C GLY A 69 32.91 57.43 -31.61
N TYR A 70 32.43 57.93 -30.46
CA TYR A 70 31.53 57.13 -29.61
C TYR A 70 30.24 56.74 -30.34
N THR A 71 29.76 55.55 -30.04
CA THR A 71 28.48 55.00 -30.49
C THR A 71 27.61 54.61 -29.30
N ASP A 72 26.31 54.41 -29.53
CA ASP A 72 25.40 53.94 -28.48
C ASP A 72 25.82 52.55 -28.01
N GLY A 73 25.99 52.37 -26.69
CA GLY A 73 26.51 51.14 -26.08
C GLY A 73 28.00 51.18 -25.68
N ASP A 74 28.76 52.20 -26.09
CA ASP A 74 30.15 52.35 -25.65
C ASP A 74 30.26 52.71 -24.16
N VAL A 75 31.37 52.29 -23.54
CA VAL A 75 31.73 52.74 -22.19
C VAL A 75 33.02 53.53 -22.19
N LEU A 76 33.10 54.54 -21.33
CA LEU A 76 34.34 55.27 -21.12
C LEU A 76 35.31 54.42 -20.32
N THR A 77 36.43 54.06 -20.94
CA THR A 77 37.51 53.34 -20.30
C THR A 77 38.74 54.24 -20.25
N PHE A 78 39.44 54.25 -19.12
CA PHE A 78 40.70 54.98 -19.00
C PHE A 78 41.79 54.27 -19.79
N VAL A 79 42.33 54.93 -20.82
CA VAL A 79 43.36 54.40 -21.70
C VAL A 79 44.71 54.97 -21.27
N GLY A 80 45.54 54.13 -20.64
CA GLY A 80 46.83 54.56 -20.09
C GLY A 80 47.84 55.06 -21.14
N ALA A 81 47.71 54.66 -22.41
CA ALA A 81 48.60 55.11 -23.49
C ALA A 81 48.36 56.58 -23.89
N SER A 82 47.11 57.06 -23.83
CA SER A 82 46.72 58.43 -24.13
C SER A 82 46.51 59.28 -22.86
N ASN A 83 46.44 58.63 -21.69
CA ASN A 83 46.13 59.24 -20.41
C ASN A 83 44.78 59.99 -20.43
N LYS A 84 43.80 59.44 -21.17
CA LYS A 84 42.45 59.97 -21.33
C LYS A 84 41.39 58.88 -21.13
N TRP A 85 40.16 59.28 -20.85
CA TRP A 85 38.96 58.46 -20.94
C TRP A 85 38.48 58.43 -22.39
N GLU A 86 38.50 57.26 -23.01
CA GLU A 86 38.10 57.05 -24.40
C GLU A 86 36.87 56.13 -24.47
N PRO A 87 35.94 56.33 -25.42
CA PRO A 87 34.86 55.39 -25.66
C PRO A 87 35.46 54.10 -26.21
N ILE A 88 35.30 53.02 -25.45
CA ILE A 88 35.62 51.67 -25.91
C ILE A 88 34.29 50.94 -26.11
N PRO A 89 34.06 50.35 -27.30
CA PRO A 89 32.94 49.44 -27.46
C PRO A 89 33.15 48.28 -26.50
N ILE A 90 32.18 48.04 -25.61
CA ILE A 90 32.13 46.73 -24.95
C ILE A 90 31.82 45.75 -26.09
N PRO A 91 32.66 44.73 -26.32
CA PRO A 91 32.28 43.64 -27.21
C PRO A 91 30.96 43.07 -26.70
N GLY A 92 29.85 43.37 -27.38
CA GLY A 92 28.52 42.92 -26.96
C GLY A 92 27.53 43.93 -26.40
N ALA A 93 27.87 45.19 -26.18
CA ALA A 93 26.89 46.13 -25.62
C ALA A 93 25.92 46.69 -26.69
N SER A 94 25.00 45.85 -27.16
CA SER A 94 23.56 46.02 -26.88
C SER A 94 22.72 45.13 -27.80
N PRO A 95 21.87 44.24 -27.25
CA PRO A 95 21.73 43.89 -25.83
C PRO A 95 22.87 42.99 -25.35
N ILE A 96 23.27 43.12 -24.06
CA ILE A 96 24.16 42.14 -23.42
C ILE A 96 23.48 40.78 -23.48
N GLY A 97 23.96 39.90 -24.35
CA GLY A 97 23.45 38.55 -24.56
C GLY A 97 24.36 37.51 -23.91
N MET A 98 23.91 36.26 -23.87
CA MET A 98 24.77 35.13 -23.48
C MET A 98 26.05 35.05 -24.33
N ASN A 99 26.07 35.68 -25.50
CA ASN A 99 27.22 35.78 -26.39
C ASN A 99 28.36 36.67 -25.90
N ASP A 100 28.12 37.49 -24.89
CA ASP A 100 29.12 38.40 -24.34
C ASP A 100 29.83 37.81 -23.13
N LEU A 101 29.29 36.71 -22.60
CA LEU A 101 29.92 35.91 -21.56
C LEU A 101 30.98 35.02 -22.20
N THR A 102 32.25 35.35 -21.96
CA THR A 102 33.39 34.63 -22.53
C THR A 102 33.49 33.17 -22.08
N ASP A 103 32.83 32.83 -20.96
CA ASP A 103 32.77 31.51 -20.35
C ASP A 103 31.48 30.76 -20.69
N VAL A 104 30.63 31.28 -21.57
CA VAL A 104 29.40 30.59 -22.03
C VAL A 104 29.53 30.20 -23.49
N ASN A 105 29.56 28.90 -23.76
CA ASN A 105 29.47 28.34 -25.10
C ASN A 105 28.01 28.00 -25.45
N TYR A 106 27.39 28.91 -26.18
CA TYR A 106 26.00 28.85 -26.67
C TYR A 106 25.95 28.50 -28.17
N THR A 107 27.00 27.91 -28.74
CA THR A 107 26.96 27.47 -30.14
C THR A 107 26.07 26.21 -30.27
N ASN A 108 25.19 26.19 -31.27
CA ASN A 108 24.29 25.06 -31.57
C ASN A 108 23.25 24.70 -30.49
N VAL A 109 22.64 25.69 -29.81
CA VAL A 109 21.53 25.46 -28.88
C VAL A 109 20.29 24.93 -29.60
N ASN A 110 19.79 23.78 -29.13
CA ASN A 110 18.54 23.18 -29.55
C ASN A 110 17.49 23.26 -28.44
N ALA A 111 16.23 23.00 -28.79
CA ALA A 111 15.19 22.84 -27.79
C ALA A 111 15.53 21.69 -26.82
N LEU A 112 15.28 21.91 -25.52
CA LEU A 112 15.58 20.98 -24.43
C LEU A 112 17.07 20.78 -24.12
N ASP A 113 17.96 21.61 -24.67
CA ASP A 113 19.32 21.70 -24.16
C ASP A 113 19.35 22.46 -22.82
N ILE A 114 20.36 22.14 -22.00
CA ILE A 114 20.66 22.84 -20.76
C ILE A 114 22.11 23.33 -20.75
N LEU A 115 22.39 24.37 -19.97
CA LEU A 115 23.76 24.82 -19.72
C LEU A 115 24.35 24.06 -18.54
N ILE A 116 25.51 23.44 -18.73
CA ILE A 116 26.26 22.74 -17.69
C ILE A 116 27.66 23.34 -17.61
N PHE A 117 28.14 23.63 -16.41
CA PHE A 117 29.53 24.00 -16.21
C PHE A 117 30.42 22.76 -16.29
N ASP A 118 31.33 22.71 -17.26
CA ASP A 118 32.23 21.58 -17.49
C ASP A 118 33.51 21.63 -16.64
N GLY A 119 33.64 22.65 -15.79
CA GLY A 119 34.85 22.95 -15.02
C GLY A 119 35.62 24.17 -15.53
N PHE A 120 35.36 24.61 -16.77
CA PHE A 120 35.99 25.79 -17.38
C PHE A 120 34.98 26.74 -18.02
N ASN A 121 33.97 26.21 -18.73
CA ASN A 121 32.94 26.97 -19.41
C ASN A 121 31.55 26.38 -19.11
N PHE A 122 30.51 27.20 -19.23
CA PHE A 122 29.14 26.73 -19.37
C PHE A 122 28.92 26.28 -20.82
N ILE A 123 28.71 24.99 -21.02
CA ILE A 123 28.47 24.39 -22.33
C ILE A 123 27.01 23.99 -22.48
N THR A 124 26.51 24.11 -23.70
CA THR A 124 25.16 23.63 -24.05
C THR A 124 25.18 22.12 -24.22
N THR A 125 24.30 21.42 -23.49
CA THR A 125 24.25 19.96 -23.45
C THR A 125 22.79 19.47 -23.52
N PRO A 126 22.44 18.51 -24.39
CA PRO A 126 21.10 17.95 -24.44
C PRO A 126 20.69 17.31 -23.11
N VAL A 127 19.45 17.55 -22.66
CA VAL A 127 18.92 16.95 -21.44
C VAL A 127 18.98 15.40 -21.45
N THR A 128 18.90 14.80 -22.64
CA THR A 128 18.98 13.34 -22.85
C THR A 128 20.38 12.76 -22.59
N SER A 129 21.43 13.58 -22.59
CA SER A 129 22.76 13.14 -22.18
C SER A 129 22.91 12.97 -20.67
N ILE A 130 22.03 13.63 -19.91
CA ILE A 130 21.96 13.54 -18.45
C ILE A 130 20.95 12.47 -18.07
N PHE A 131 19.76 12.53 -18.69
CA PHE A 131 18.69 11.55 -18.54
C PHE A 131 18.70 10.57 -19.71
N GLN A 132 19.71 9.71 -19.74
CA GLN A 132 19.85 8.60 -20.68
C GLN A 132 18.91 7.44 -20.32
N GLU A 133 18.45 6.72 -21.34
CA GLU A 133 17.71 5.47 -21.18
C GLU A 133 18.57 4.41 -20.48
N GLN A 134 17.92 3.52 -19.71
CA GLN A 134 18.55 2.38 -19.01
C GLN A 134 19.60 2.74 -17.93
N MET A 135 19.64 3.99 -17.48
CA MET A 135 20.49 4.43 -16.39
C MET A 135 19.74 4.50 -15.05
N ASN A 136 20.48 4.50 -13.94
CA ASN A 136 19.95 4.60 -12.59
C ASN A 136 20.04 6.05 -12.07
N TYR A 137 18.93 6.56 -11.53
CA TYR A 137 18.83 7.92 -11.01
C TYR A 137 18.41 7.93 -9.54
N ARG A 138 19.07 8.74 -8.71
CA ARG A 138 18.70 8.98 -7.31
C ARG A 138 17.94 10.30 -7.21
N ILE A 139 16.65 10.27 -7.55
CA ILE A 139 15.81 11.46 -7.68
C ILE A 139 14.47 11.21 -7.00
N ASN A 140 14.06 12.15 -6.14
CA ASN A 140 12.72 12.17 -5.57
C ASN A 140 11.73 12.72 -6.61
N ILE A 141 10.56 12.09 -6.76
CA ILE A 141 9.53 12.49 -7.72
C ILE A 141 8.30 12.96 -6.95
N TYR A 142 7.86 14.19 -7.20
CA TYR A 142 6.65 14.77 -6.65
C TYR A 142 5.56 14.85 -7.72
N GLY A 143 4.30 14.63 -7.33
CA GLY A 143 3.14 14.92 -8.16
C GLY A 143 2.86 16.41 -8.27
N ASP A 144 2.03 16.79 -9.24
CA ASP A 144 1.59 18.18 -9.44
C ASP A 144 0.84 18.74 -8.21
N ASP A 145 0.26 17.85 -7.40
CA ASP A 145 -0.38 18.16 -6.11
C ASP A 145 0.62 18.34 -4.96
N SER A 146 1.92 18.34 -5.25
CA SER A 146 3.02 18.41 -4.29
C SER A 146 3.13 17.22 -3.33
N THR A 147 2.53 16.07 -3.66
CA THR A 147 2.73 14.82 -2.91
C THR A 147 3.99 14.08 -3.39
N LEU A 148 4.72 13.44 -2.47
CA LEU A 148 5.91 12.64 -2.80
C LEU A 148 5.48 11.25 -3.30
N LEU A 149 5.83 10.89 -4.53
CA LEU A 149 5.48 9.61 -5.17
C LEU A 149 6.63 8.59 -5.06
N VAL A 150 7.85 9.02 -5.36
CA VAL A 150 9.08 8.22 -5.24
C VAL A 150 10.03 8.90 -4.27
N ASP A 151 10.36 8.20 -3.19
CA ASP A 151 11.27 8.65 -2.15
C ASP A 151 12.53 7.78 -2.17
N THR A 152 13.61 8.32 -2.75
CA THR A 152 14.91 7.64 -2.81
C THR A 152 15.71 7.72 -1.51
N ASP A 153 15.26 8.52 -0.54
CA ASP A 153 15.86 8.61 0.78
C ASP A 153 15.35 7.49 1.69
N THR A 154 14.09 7.08 1.54
CA THR A 154 13.48 5.95 2.28
C THR A 154 13.28 4.67 1.47
N ASN A 155 13.61 4.67 0.17
CA ASN A 155 13.33 3.59 -0.78
C ASN A 155 11.84 3.22 -0.81
N SER A 156 10.95 4.22 -0.80
CA SER A 156 9.50 4.00 -0.79
C SER A 156 8.80 4.56 -2.02
N PHE A 157 7.73 3.87 -2.40
CA PHE A 157 6.75 4.33 -3.37
C PHE A 157 5.44 4.64 -2.65
N ARG A 158 4.74 5.70 -3.05
CA ARG A 158 3.48 6.15 -2.45
C ARG A 158 2.44 6.42 -3.52
N GLY A 159 1.18 6.12 -3.19
CA GLY A 159 0.03 6.42 -4.03
C GLY A 159 -0.71 5.17 -4.49
N LEU A 160 -1.63 5.37 -5.44
CA LEU A 160 -2.38 4.29 -6.08
C LEU A 160 -1.50 3.63 -7.14
N LEU A 161 -1.38 2.31 -7.08
CA LEU A 161 -0.73 1.51 -8.12
C LEU A 161 -1.82 0.94 -9.05
N PHE A 162 -1.72 1.22 -10.34
CA PHE A 162 -2.53 0.57 -11.37
C PHE A 162 -1.73 -0.57 -12.01
N GLY A 163 -2.22 -1.81 -11.88
CA GLY A 163 -1.60 -3.00 -12.45
C GLY A 163 -1.24 -4.05 -11.41
N ASP A 164 -0.46 -5.03 -11.82
CA ASP A 164 -0.08 -6.18 -10.99
C ASP A 164 1.14 -5.86 -10.11
N VAL A 165 1.12 -6.35 -8.87
CA VAL A 165 2.31 -6.44 -8.03
C VAL A 165 2.93 -7.82 -8.25
N GLN A 166 4.03 -7.90 -8.99
CA GLN A 166 4.78 -9.14 -9.18
C GLN A 166 5.87 -9.27 -8.11
N GLY A 167 5.86 -10.38 -7.37
CA GLY A 167 6.85 -10.69 -6.34
C GLY A 167 6.25 -10.86 -4.94
N ASP A 168 7.12 -10.86 -3.93
CA ASP A 168 6.70 -11.03 -2.53
C ASP A 168 6.17 -9.71 -1.95
N VAL A 169 4.98 -9.76 -1.37
CA VAL A 169 4.41 -8.65 -0.60
C VAL A 169 4.66 -8.90 0.89
N LYS A 170 5.45 -8.05 1.52
CA LYS A 170 5.69 -8.08 2.96
C LYS A 170 4.88 -6.99 3.65
N GLY A 171 3.91 -7.39 4.47
CA GLY A 171 3.09 -6.47 5.26
C GLY A 171 1.63 -6.90 5.32
N SER A 172 0.78 -5.96 5.73
CA SER A 172 -0.67 -6.17 5.76
C SER A 172 -1.33 -5.75 4.46
N VAL A 173 -2.37 -6.48 4.07
CA VAL A 173 -3.19 -6.18 2.89
C VAL A 173 -4.62 -5.91 3.35
N PHE A 174 -5.19 -4.81 2.85
CA PHE A 174 -6.55 -4.39 3.17
C PHE A 174 -7.43 -4.46 1.91
N GLY A 175 -8.71 -4.76 2.08
CA GLY A 175 -9.69 -4.67 1.01
C GLY A 175 -10.09 -3.22 0.71
N ASP A 176 -10.85 -3.03 -0.37
CA ASP A 176 -11.36 -1.71 -0.78
C ASP A 176 -12.26 -1.06 0.29
N ASP A 177 -12.91 -1.88 1.12
CA ASP A 177 -13.70 -1.45 2.28
C ASP A 177 -12.85 -1.13 3.52
N SER A 178 -11.52 -1.11 3.37
CA SER A 178 -10.52 -0.91 4.43
C SER A 178 -10.50 -1.99 5.51
N THR A 179 -11.13 -3.14 5.29
CA THR A 179 -11.01 -4.29 6.19
C THR A 179 -9.66 -5.00 5.99
N LEU A 180 -9.14 -5.60 7.06
CA LEU A 180 -7.89 -6.36 7.00
C LEU A 180 -8.16 -7.73 6.33
N LEU A 181 -7.39 -8.07 5.31
CA LEU A 181 -7.45 -9.37 4.63
C LEU A 181 -6.27 -10.25 5.06
N VAL A 182 -5.06 -9.68 5.03
CA VAL A 182 -3.82 -10.32 5.47
C VAL A 182 -3.22 -9.47 6.57
N ASP A 183 -3.05 -10.06 7.75
CA ASP A 183 -2.32 -9.46 8.86
C ASP A 183 -0.85 -9.89 8.80
N GLY A 184 -0.01 -9.04 8.22
CA GLY A 184 1.42 -9.30 8.12
C GLY A 184 2.16 -9.23 9.45
N VAL A 185 1.57 -8.62 10.50
CA VAL A 185 2.19 -8.53 11.83
C VAL A 185 1.99 -9.83 12.59
N ASN A 186 0.76 -10.36 12.57
CA ASN A 186 0.42 -11.61 13.26
C ASN A 186 0.61 -12.87 12.40
N SER A 187 0.95 -12.72 11.12
CA SER A 187 1.07 -13.84 10.14
C SER A 187 -0.24 -14.62 9.98
N VAL A 188 -1.37 -13.90 9.89
CA VAL A 188 -2.72 -14.49 9.81
C VAL A 188 -3.47 -13.95 8.60
N ILE A 189 -4.24 -14.81 7.94
CA ILE A 189 -5.27 -14.39 6.97
C ILE A 189 -6.56 -14.19 7.76
N THR A 190 -7.08 -12.96 7.75
CA THR A 190 -8.19 -12.53 8.63
C THR A 190 -9.53 -12.45 7.90
N GLY A 191 -9.52 -12.31 6.58
CA GLY A 191 -10.72 -12.34 5.76
C GLY A 191 -11.16 -13.75 5.34
N PRO A 192 -12.39 -13.90 4.82
CA PRO A 192 -12.83 -15.13 4.16
C PRO A 192 -11.90 -15.50 3.00
N VAL A 193 -11.56 -16.78 2.87
CA VAL A 193 -10.70 -17.29 1.80
C VAL A 193 -11.53 -18.15 0.86
N ASP A 194 -11.74 -17.67 -0.38
CA ASP A 194 -12.33 -18.46 -1.45
C ASP A 194 -11.22 -19.07 -2.34
N ASN A 195 -11.03 -20.38 -2.24
CA ASN A 195 -10.06 -21.12 -3.05
C ASN A 195 -10.73 -21.65 -4.34
N LEU A 196 -11.31 -20.74 -5.13
CA LEU A 196 -12.23 -21.06 -6.24
C LEU A 196 -11.58 -21.76 -7.45
N SER A 197 -10.26 -21.68 -7.63
CA SER A 197 -9.57 -22.24 -8.81
C SER A 197 -8.43 -23.18 -8.43
N SER A 198 -8.66 -24.47 -8.68
CA SER A 198 -7.67 -25.55 -8.76
C SER A 198 -6.90 -25.84 -7.46
N LYS A 199 -7.41 -26.85 -6.74
CA LYS A 199 -6.60 -27.78 -5.93
C LYS A 199 -5.75 -27.08 -4.88
N THR A 200 -6.22 -27.04 -3.64
CA THR A 200 -5.28 -27.10 -2.51
C THR A 200 -4.55 -28.44 -2.64
N THR A 201 -3.44 -28.47 -3.38
CA THR A 201 -2.42 -29.53 -3.24
C THR A 201 -1.83 -29.51 -1.83
N ASN A 202 -2.06 -28.41 -1.10
CA ASN A 202 -1.71 -28.26 0.30
C ASN A 202 -2.75 -28.98 1.14
N SER A 203 -2.39 -30.19 1.57
CA SER A 203 -2.82 -30.69 2.87
C SER A 203 -2.74 -29.53 3.88
N VAL A 204 -3.79 -29.31 4.67
CA VAL A 204 -3.74 -28.39 5.81
C VAL A 204 -2.86 -29.08 6.86
N VAL A 205 -1.54 -29.03 6.66
CA VAL A 205 -0.54 -29.59 7.57
C VAL A 205 -0.37 -28.59 8.72
N THR A 206 -1.37 -28.54 9.58
CA THR A 206 -1.41 -27.65 10.75
C THR A 206 -1.81 -28.45 11.99
N GLY A 207 -1.81 -27.83 13.16
CA GLY A 207 -2.30 -28.43 14.40
C GLY A 207 -3.83 -28.63 14.41
N LEU A 208 -4.53 -28.10 15.39
CA LEU A 208 -5.99 -28.21 15.46
C LEU A 208 -6.64 -27.40 14.31
N LEU A 209 -7.43 -28.07 13.46
CA LEU A 209 -8.35 -27.39 12.54
C LEU A 209 -9.56 -26.89 13.34
N LYS A 210 -9.67 -25.58 13.51
CA LYS A 210 -10.79 -24.95 14.22
C LYS A 210 -11.81 -24.44 13.20
N ILE A 211 -13.03 -24.98 13.26
CA ILE A 211 -14.17 -24.50 12.49
C ILE A 211 -15.19 -23.99 13.50
N GLU A 212 -15.33 -22.68 13.61
CA GLU A 212 -16.26 -22.05 14.54
C GLU A 212 -17.06 -20.96 13.83
N SER A 213 -18.29 -20.71 14.29
CA SER A 213 -19.04 -19.52 13.90
C SER A 213 -18.38 -18.31 14.55
N ALA A 214 -17.67 -17.49 13.77
CA ALA A 214 -16.84 -16.40 14.31
C ALA A 214 -17.26 -14.99 13.90
N ASP A 215 -18.33 -14.77 13.12
CA ASP A 215 -18.66 -13.41 12.67
C ASP A 215 -19.93 -12.81 13.29
N THR A 216 -19.91 -11.49 13.41
CA THR A 216 -21.07 -10.62 13.65
C THR A 216 -22.10 -10.67 12.51
N GLN A 217 -21.93 -11.55 11.52
CA GLN A 217 -22.77 -11.65 10.31
C GLN A 217 -23.64 -12.92 10.30
N GLY A 218 -23.58 -13.74 11.36
CA GLY A 218 -24.45 -14.91 11.52
C GLY A 218 -23.99 -16.16 10.76
N ALA A 219 -22.72 -16.23 10.32
CA ALA A 219 -22.19 -17.44 9.69
C ALA A 219 -22.07 -18.58 10.71
N THR A 220 -22.72 -19.71 10.44
CA THR A 220 -22.62 -20.93 11.25
C THR A 220 -21.37 -21.72 10.84
N GLY A 221 -20.55 -22.13 11.80
CA GLY A 221 -19.44 -23.05 11.54
C GLY A 221 -19.95 -24.40 11.05
N GLY A 222 -19.29 -25.00 10.06
CA GLY A 222 -19.67 -26.31 9.53
C GLY A 222 -18.64 -26.87 8.55
N LEU A 223 -18.72 -28.18 8.31
CA LEU A 223 -17.92 -28.90 7.32
C LEU A 223 -18.86 -29.62 6.35
N THR A 224 -18.75 -29.33 5.06
CA THR A 224 -19.43 -30.08 4.00
C THR A 224 -18.38 -30.65 3.06
N ILE A 225 -18.42 -31.96 2.83
CA ILE A 225 -17.53 -32.65 1.91
C ILE A 225 -18.39 -33.24 0.79
N LYS A 226 -18.12 -32.84 -0.46
CA LYS A 226 -18.76 -33.37 -1.67
C LYS A 226 -17.69 -34.07 -2.50
N THR A 227 -17.97 -35.29 -2.94
CA THR A 227 -17.08 -36.07 -3.78
C THR A 227 -17.89 -36.77 -4.86
N GLU A 228 -17.23 -37.04 -5.99
CA GLU A 228 -17.72 -37.96 -7.02
C GLU A 228 -16.91 -39.27 -7.04
N GLN A 229 -15.92 -39.39 -6.15
CA GLN A 229 -15.08 -40.57 -5.99
C GLN A 229 -15.70 -41.57 -4.99
N ASN A 230 -15.23 -42.80 -5.03
CA ASN A 230 -15.67 -43.88 -4.16
C ASN A 230 -14.48 -44.73 -3.69
N ALA A 231 -14.76 -45.76 -2.89
CA ALA A 231 -13.72 -46.60 -2.28
C ALA A 231 -12.88 -47.39 -3.30
N ASP A 232 -13.42 -47.69 -4.49
CA ASP A 232 -12.68 -48.38 -5.56
C ASP A 232 -11.62 -47.48 -6.22
N ASP A 233 -11.72 -46.16 -6.01
CA ASP A 233 -10.79 -45.16 -6.56
C ASP A 233 -9.54 -44.94 -5.66
N GLU A 234 -9.30 -45.81 -4.67
CA GLU A 234 -8.26 -45.61 -3.63
C GLU A 234 -8.41 -44.26 -2.91
N TYR A 235 -9.67 -43.85 -2.72
CA TYR A 235 -10.05 -42.55 -2.15
C TYR A 235 -10.76 -42.71 -0.80
N ASP A 236 -10.22 -42.03 0.20
CA ASP A 236 -10.83 -41.85 1.52
C ASP A 236 -11.58 -40.51 1.58
N LEU A 237 -12.91 -40.56 1.71
CA LEU A 237 -13.72 -39.34 1.91
C LEU A 237 -13.47 -38.69 3.28
N PHE A 238 -13.36 -39.52 4.32
CA PHE A 238 -13.10 -39.09 5.68
C PHE A 238 -12.49 -40.24 6.49
N THR A 239 -11.22 -40.09 6.88
CA THR A 239 -10.50 -41.10 7.67
C THR A 239 -10.00 -40.48 8.96
N ILE A 240 -10.29 -41.16 10.08
CA ILE A 240 -9.72 -40.86 11.39
C ILE A 240 -8.71 -41.96 11.70
N TYR A 241 -7.43 -41.59 11.72
CA TYR A 241 -6.33 -42.50 12.01
C TYR A 241 -5.67 -42.16 13.34
N SER A 242 -5.51 -43.15 14.22
CA SER A 242 -4.89 -43.01 15.54
C SER A 242 -3.98 -44.20 15.81
N ALA A 243 -2.74 -43.95 16.24
CA ALA A 243 -1.80 -44.97 16.68
C ALA A 243 -1.32 -44.64 18.11
N SER A 244 -1.34 -45.63 19.01
CA SER A 244 -0.93 -45.48 20.41
C SER A 244 -0.47 -46.82 20.98
N ASN A 245 0.47 -46.79 21.93
CA ASN A 245 0.89 -47.94 22.75
C ASN A 245 0.16 -48.01 24.11
N SER A 246 -0.81 -47.12 24.35
CA SER A 246 -1.64 -47.13 25.55
C SER A 246 -2.79 -48.12 25.42
N ASP A 247 -3.29 -48.59 26.57
CA ASP A 247 -4.55 -49.31 26.74
C ASP A 247 -5.80 -48.41 26.51
N VAL A 248 -5.62 -47.09 26.38
CA VAL A 248 -6.67 -46.12 26.11
C VAL A 248 -6.65 -45.70 24.63
N GLY A 249 -7.80 -45.81 23.96
CA GLY A 249 -8.00 -45.37 22.58
C GLY A 249 -8.41 -43.90 22.43
N SER A 250 -8.41 -43.40 21.20
CA SER A 250 -8.94 -42.08 20.84
C SER A 250 -10.46 -42.06 20.78
N ALA A 251 -11.08 -40.87 20.84
CA ALA A 251 -12.52 -40.70 20.81
C ALA A 251 -12.97 -39.59 19.84
N ILE A 252 -14.16 -39.77 19.27
CA ILE A 252 -14.90 -38.70 18.61
C ILE A 252 -15.86 -38.11 19.64
N ASN A 253 -15.69 -36.83 19.96
CA ASN A 253 -16.48 -36.16 20.98
C ASN A 253 -17.65 -35.40 20.34
N TYR A 254 -18.85 -35.73 20.79
CA TYR A 254 -20.10 -35.09 20.38
C TYR A 254 -20.66 -34.33 21.59
N ILE A 255 -20.62 -33.00 21.56
CA ILE A 255 -21.00 -32.16 22.71
C ILE A 255 -22.14 -31.24 22.31
N ARG A 256 -23.24 -31.34 23.04
CA ARG A 256 -24.34 -30.39 22.99
C ARG A 256 -24.55 -29.80 24.38
N SER A 257 -24.89 -28.53 24.43
CA SER A 257 -25.46 -27.87 25.60
C SER A 257 -26.68 -27.06 25.16
N ARG A 258 -27.49 -26.63 26.11
CA ARG A 258 -28.43 -25.52 25.90
C ARG A 258 -27.68 -24.18 26.06
N GLY A 259 -28.34 -23.06 25.79
CA GLY A 259 -27.73 -21.74 25.90
C GLY A 259 -26.91 -21.37 24.67
N THR A 260 -25.83 -20.60 24.86
CA THR A 260 -24.92 -20.18 23.79
C THR A 260 -23.55 -20.79 23.99
N LEU A 261 -22.69 -20.78 22.95
CA LEU A 261 -21.30 -21.25 23.08
C LEU A 261 -20.50 -20.47 24.15
N ALA A 262 -20.84 -19.20 24.39
CA ALA A 262 -20.22 -18.38 25.43
C ALA A 262 -20.82 -18.59 26.84
N ALA A 263 -22.06 -19.09 26.91
CA ALA A 263 -22.80 -19.32 28.16
C ALA A 263 -23.61 -20.63 28.06
N PRO A 264 -22.94 -21.79 28.16
CA PRO A 264 -23.60 -23.09 28.08
C PRO A 264 -24.47 -23.35 29.30
N VAL A 265 -25.60 -24.02 29.09
CA VAL A 265 -26.59 -24.41 30.10
C VAL A 265 -26.80 -25.92 30.02
N GLY A 266 -27.01 -26.55 31.17
CA GLY A 266 -27.29 -27.99 31.24
C GLY A 266 -28.50 -28.40 30.41
N ASN A 267 -28.41 -29.58 29.80
CA ASN A 267 -29.53 -30.19 29.09
C ASN A 267 -30.68 -30.58 30.05
N GLN A 268 -31.84 -30.83 29.47
CA GLN A 268 -33.06 -31.28 30.15
C GLN A 268 -33.43 -32.69 29.68
N ALA A 269 -34.32 -33.36 30.42
CA ALA A 269 -34.91 -34.61 29.96
C ALA A 269 -35.52 -34.42 28.56
N ASP A 270 -35.42 -35.46 27.74
CA ASP A 270 -35.87 -35.54 26.34
C ASP A 270 -35.12 -34.64 25.34
N ASP A 271 -34.06 -33.94 25.78
CA ASP A 271 -33.16 -33.27 24.83
C ASP A 271 -32.45 -34.31 23.96
N GLU A 272 -32.62 -34.21 22.65
CA GLU A 272 -31.70 -34.88 21.72
C GLU A 272 -30.28 -34.32 21.92
N LEU A 273 -29.25 -35.17 21.92
CA LEU A 273 -27.87 -34.74 22.06
C LEU A 273 -27.23 -34.54 20.69
N MET A 274 -27.06 -35.64 19.95
CA MET A 274 -26.60 -35.65 18.56
C MET A 274 -27.18 -36.86 17.81
N GLY A 275 -27.20 -36.75 16.48
CA GLY A 275 -27.57 -37.83 15.57
C GLY A 275 -26.52 -38.06 14.48
N VAL A 276 -26.36 -39.31 14.07
CA VAL A 276 -25.67 -39.70 12.83
C VAL A 276 -26.72 -40.26 11.88
N ASN A 277 -26.96 -39.53 10.80
CA ASN A 277 -28.05 -39.81 9.87
C ASN A 277 -27.48 -40.26 8.54
N TYR A 278 -28.01 -41.36 8.01
CA TYR A 278 -27.67 -41.87 6.70
C TYR A 278 -28.82 -41.56 5.75
N PHE A 279 -28.51 -40.82 4.68
CA PHE A 279 -29.50 -40.42 3.68
C PHE A 279 -29.34 -41.21 2.39
N GLY A 280 -30.45 -41.41 1.67
CA GLY A 280 -30.48 -41.92 0.31
C GLY A 280 -31.49 -41.14 -0.53
N TYR A 281 -31.35 -41.15 -1.85
CA TYR A 281 -32.31 -40.50 -2.74
C TYR A 281 -33.54 -41.38 -2.94
N ASP A 282 -34.73 -40.81 -2.76
CA ASP A 282 -36.00 -41.45 -3.07
C ASP A 282 -36.29 -41.42 -4.59
N SER A 283 -37.39 -42.05 -4.99
CA SER A 283 -37.83 -42.09 -6.40
C SER A 283 -38.24 -40.72 -6.97
N ASN A 284 -38.37 -39.70 -6.13
CA ASN A 284 -38.67 -38.32 -6.51
C ASN A 284 -37.39 -37.45 -6.55
N ASN A 285 -36.22 -38.09 -6.46
CA ASN A 285 -34.90 -37.45 -6.49
C ASN A 285 -34.67 -36.48 -5.31
N ASN A 286 -35.21 -36.81 -4.12
CA ASN A 286 -34.96 -36.08 -2.87
C ASN A 286 -34.17 -36.95 -1.89
N ALA A 287 -33.25 -36.34 -1.15
CA ALA A 287 -32.55 -37.02 -0.05
C ALA A 287 -33.51 -37.26 1.13
N GLN A 288 -33.66 -38.52 1.55
CA GLN A 288 -34.47 -38.95 2.69
C GLN A 288 -33.61 -39.73 3.67
N ALA A 289 -33.89 -39.60 4.97
CA ALA A 289 -33.20 -40.38 6.00
C ALA A 289 -33.59 -41.86 5.87
N ALA A 290 -32.60 -42.73 5.68
CA ALA A 290 -32.76 -44.18 5.64
C ALA A 290 -32.52 -44.82 7.01
N VAL A 291 -31.52 -44.31 7.74
CA VAL A 291 -31.15 -44.76 9.09
C VAL A 291 -30.80 -43.55 9.95
N VAL A 292 -31.24 -43.57 11.20
CA VAL A 292 -30.93 -42.56 12.22
C VAL A 292 -30.35 -43.27 13.44
N LEU A 293 -29.14 -42.88 13.80
CA LEU A 293 -28.52 -43.21 15.09
C LEU A 293 -28.65 -41.98 15.97
N GLN A 294 -29.45 -42.04 17.03
CA GLN A 294 -29.78 -40.88 17.83
C GLN A 294 -29.42 -41.11 19.29
N THR A 295 -28.88 -40.06 19.91
CA THR A 295 -28.65 -39.98 21.36
C THR A 295 -29.53 -38.91 21.96
N SER A 296 -30.02 -39.15 23.18
CA SER A 296 -30.85 -38.18 23.90
C SER A 296 -30.67 -38.29 25.41
N VAL A 297 -31.12 -37.28 26.14
CA VAL A 297 -31.12 -37.24 27.59
C VAL A 297 -32.37 -37.94 28.10
N GLY A 298 -32.21 -39.13 28.68
CA GLY A 298 -33.33 -39.96 29.12
C GLY A 298 -34.00 -39.50 30.43
N ALA A 299 -33.29 -38.71 31.24
CA ALA A 299 -33.81 -38.12 32.47
C ALA A 299 -33.04 -36.85 32.84
N ALA A 300 -33.62 -36.00 33.71
CA ALA A 300 -33.02 -34.72 34.09
C ALA A 300 -31.57 -34.89 34.60
N PRO A 301 -30.57 -34.24 33.97
CA PRO A 301 -29.17 -34.36 34.38
C PRO A 301 -28.92 -33.84 35.80
N THR A 302 -27.91 -34.42 36.46
CA THR A 302 -27.39 -33.96 37.76
C THR A 302 -25.90 -33.65 37.65
N ALA A 303 -25.30 -33.11 38.71
CA ALA A 303 -23.85 -32.89 38.73
C ALA A 303 -23.09 -34.19 38.44
N GLY A 304 -22.28 -34.19 37.37
CA GLY A 304 -21.44 -35.32 36.95
C GLY A 304 -22.17 -36.46 36.22
N VAL A 305 -23.49 -36.39 36.03
CA VAL A 305 -24.27 -37.47 35.40
C VAL A 305 -25.28 -36.91 34.42
N VAL A 306 -25.19 -37.38 33.17
CA VAL A 306 -26.19 -37.14 32.12
C VAL A 306 -26.77 -38.50 31.73
N PRO A 307 -27.98 -38.87 32.21
CA PRO A 307 -28.63 -40.12 31.83
C PRO A 307 -28.90 -40.13 30.33
N GLY A 308 -28.28 -41.06 29.60
CA GLY A 308 -28.34 -41.10 28.13
C GLY A 308 -29.12 -42.28 27.59
N ASP A 309 -29.92 -42.03 26.56
CA ASP A 309 -30.57 -43.06 25.75
C ASP A 309 -29.93 -43.11 24.36
N PHE A 310 -29.81 -44.31 23.79
CA PHE A 310 -29.37 -44.54 22.41
C PHE A 310 -30.45 -45.26 21.61
N LEU A 311 -30.78 -44.72 20.43
CA LEU A 311 -31.80 -45.22 19.53
C LEU A 311 -31.22 -45.49 18.15
N ILE A 312 -31.58 -46.64 17.59
CA ILE A 312 -31.47 -46.96 16.17
C ILE A 312 -32.87 -46.92 15.57
N ALA A 313 -33.08 -46.07 14.58
CA ALA A 313 -34.31 -46.00 13.81
C ALA A 313 -34.03 -46.25 12.32
N THR A 314 -34.94 -46.96 11.66
CA THR A 314 -34.81 -47.32 10.24
C THR A 314 -36.07 -46.95 9.48
N SER A 315 -35.93 -46.66 8.19
CA SER A 315 -37.06 -46.36 7.33
C SER A 315 -37.89 -47.62 7.01
N ASN A 316 -39.18 -47.54 7.28
CA ASN A 316 -40.20 -48.49 6.84
C ASN A 316 -40.89 -47.93 5.57
N PRO A 317 -41.09 -48.75 4.51
CA PRO A 317 -41.75 -48.31 3.27
C PRO A 317 -43.13 -47.68 3.43
N VAL A 318 -43.82 -47.90 4.55
CA VAL A 318 -45.16 -47.39 4.84
C VAL A 318 -45.13 -46.16 5.74
N SER A 319 -44.35 -46.18 6.83
CA SER A 319 -44.37 -45.17 7.88
C SER A 319 -43.15 -44.24 7.92
N GLY A 320 -42.19 -44.43 7.02
CA GLY A 320 -40.91 -43.73 7.06
C GLY A 320 -40.05 -44.19 8.25
N VAL A 321 -39.18 -43.31 8.75
CA VAL A 321 -38.24 -43.63 9.84
C VAL A 321 -39.00 -43.92 11.14
N VAL A 322 -38.83 -45.12 11.67
CA VAL A 322 -39.42 -45.58 12.93
C VAL A 322 -38.36 -46.24 13.81
N ALA A 323 -38.56 -46.18 15.12
CA ALA A 323 -37.68 -46.84 16.09
C ALA A 323 -37.58 -48.35 15.79
N ALA A 324 -36.37 -48.89 15.81
CA ALA A 324 -36.12 -50.32 15.65
C ALA A 324 -35.58 -50.94 16.96
N LEU A 325 -34.59 -50.29 17.56
CA LEU A 325 -33.91 -50.73 18.78
C LEU A 325 -33.55 -49.53 19.66
N ARG A 326 -33.80 -49.60 20.97
CA ARG A 326 -33.35 -48.59 21.93
C ARG A 326 -32.66 -49.24 23.11
N VAL A 327 -31.58 -48.64 23.57
CA VAL A 327 -31.02 -48.85 24.91
C VAL A 327 -31.25 -47.57 25.71
N ASP A 328 -32.01 -47.66 26.79
CA ASP A 328 -32.29 -46.49 27.63
C ASP A 328 -31.25 -46.31 28.76
N HIS A 329 -31.35 -45.19 29.45
CA HIS A 329 -30.54 -44.77 30.58
C HIS A 329 -30.70 -45.66 31.82
N LEU A 330 -31.70 -46.55 31.83
CA LEU A 330 -31.87 -47.61 32.81
C LEU A 330 -31.27 -48.94 32.34
N GLN A 331 -30.48 -48.91 31.25
CA GLN A 331 -29.84 -50.05 30.62
C GLN A 331 -30.82 -51.10 30.07
N LYS A 332 -32.05 -50.68 29.75
CA LYS A 332 -33.05 -51.57 29.15
C LYS A 332 -32.96 -51.52 27.64
N THR A 333 -32.93 -52.71 27.02
CA THR A 333 -33.02 -52.87 25.58
C THR A 333 -34.46 -53.12 25.16
N SER A 334 -34.99 -52.29 24.27
CA SER A 334 -36.35 -52.41 23.72
C SER A 334 -36.31 -52.66 22.21
N PHE A 335 -37.02 -53.71 21.76
CA PHE A 335 -37.25 -53.99 20.34
C PHE A 335 -38.64 -53.46 19.94
N PHE A 336 -38.69 -52.63 18.90
CA PHE A 336 -39.93 -52.03 18.39
C PHE A 336 -40.52 -52.79 17.21
N GLY A 337 -39.78 -53.77 16.68
CA GLY A 337 -40.25 -54.80 15.75
C GLY A 337 -39.99 -56.21 16.28
N PRO A 338 -40.39 -57.26 15.55
CA PRO A 338 -40.11 -58.64 15.91
C PRO A 338 -38.60 -58.89 16.06
N ALA A 339 -38.19 -59.50 17.17
CA ALA A 339 -36.82 -59.94 17.39
C ALA A 339 -36.68 -61.44 17.06
N LYS A 340 -35.65 -61.81 16.31
CA LYS A 340 -35.31 -63.21 16.02
C LYS A 340 -34.20 -63.68 16.96
N LEU A 341 -34.45 -64.75 17.70
CA LEU A 341 -33.41 -65.38 18.54
C LEU A 341 -32.35 -66.08 17.68
N MET A 342 -31.13 -66.19 18.18
CA MET A 342 -30.09 -67.01 17.57
C MET A 342 -30.58 -68.46 17.45
N SER A 343 -30.54 -69.02 16.25
CA SER A 343 -31.09 -70.33 15.96
C SER A 343 -30.04 -71.40 15.72
N TYR A 344 -30.26 -72.60 16.25
CA TYR A 344 -29.40 -73.76 16.01
C TYR A 344 -30.21 -74.90 15.39
N ALA A 345 -29.53 -75.70 14.56
CA ALA A 345 -30.15 -76.83 13.87
C ALA A 345 -30.79 -77.79 14.88
N ASP A 346 -30.01 -78.20 15.89
CA ASP A 346 -30.38 -79.13 16.95
C ASP A 346 -29.58 -78.84 18.22
N THR A 347 -29.76 -79.68 19.24
CA THR A 347 -29.05 -79.56 20.53
C THR A 347 -27.55 -79.74 20.39
N THR A 348 -27.09 -80.61 19.48
CA THR A 348 -25.67 -80.86 19.25
C THR A 348 -24.98 -79.61 18.69
N ALA A 349 -25.60 -78.96 17.70
CA ALA A 349 -25.09 -77.72 17.12
C ALA A 349 -25.08 -76.57 18.14
N ARG A 350 -26.13 -76.47 18.97
CA ARG A 350 -26.22 -75.49 20.06
C ARG A 350 -25.10 -75.70 21.10
N ASP A 351 -24.94 -76.92 21.61
CA ASP A 351 -23.98 -77.21 22.68
C ASP A 351 -22.52 -77.11 22.20
N ALA A 352 -22.27 -77.42 20.92
CA ALA A 352 -20.97 -77.19 20.30
C ALA A 352 -20.65 -75.68 20.17
N ALA A 353 -21.66 -74.86 19.86
CA ALA A 353 -21.49 -73.42 19.73
C ALA A 353 -21.45 -72.69 21.09
N ILE A 354 -22.13 -73.23 22.10
CA ILE A 354 -22.26 -72.63 23.43
C ILE A 354 -21.72 -73.61 24.48
N ALA A 355 -20.39 -73.68 24.57
CA ALA A 355 -19.71 -74.55 25.54
C ALA A 355 -19.88 -74.09 27.00
N SER A 356 -20.30 -72.86 27.25
CA SER A 356 -20.48 -72.28 28.58
C SER A 356 -21.69 -71.33 28.60
N PRO A 357 -22.92 -71.87 28.63
CA PRO A 357 -24.13 -71.07 28.64
C PRO A 357 -24.31 -70.33 29.99
N GLU A 358 -24.80 -69.10 29.94
CA GLU A 358 -25.13 -68.30 31.12
C GLU A 358 -26.64 -68.30 31.38
N ALA A 359 -27.03 -68.21 32.66
CA ALA A 359 -28.43 -68.17 33.04
C ALA A 359 -29.15 -66.98 32.38
N GLY A 360 -30.31 -67.25 31.77
CA GLY A 360 -31.11 -66.26 31.06
C GLY A 360 -30.82 -66.15 29.56
N MET A 361 -29.79 -66.83 29.03
CA MET A 361 -29.58 -66.92 27.58
C MET A 361 -30.80 -67.56 26.90
N MET A 362 -31.24 -66.97 25.79
CA MET A 362 -32.38 -67.46 24.99
C MET A 362 -31.96 -67.77 23.56
N ILE A 363 -32.39 -68.92 23.03
CA ILE A 363 -32.10 -69.39 21.67
C ILE A 363 -33.36 -69.98 21.03
N TYR A 364 -33.28 -70.31 19.74
CA TYR A 364 -34.31 -71.07 19.02
C TYR A 364 -33.74 -72.36 18.42
N LEU A 365 -34.36 -73.51 18.66
CA LEU A 365 -34.00 -74.76 17.97
C LEU A 365 -34.91 -74.97 16.77
N THR A 366 -34.31 -75.07 15.57
CA THR A 366 -35.08 -75.28 14.35
C THR A 366 -35.60 -76.70 14.21
N ALA A 367 -34.89 -77.71 14.72
CA ALA A 367 -35.37 -79.10 14.68
C ALA A 367 -36.67 -79.31 15.47
N THR A 368 -36.85 -78.60 16.57
CA THR A 368 -38.04 -78.74 17.44
C THR A 368 -39.01 -77.57 17.31
N ASN A 369 -38.63 -76.50 16.60
CA ASN A 369 -39.36 -75.24 16.51
C ASN A 369 -39.64 -74.59 17.86
N LYS A 370 -38.65 -74.60 18.75
CA LYS A 370 -38.82 -74.13 20.12
C LYS A 370 -37.84 -73.04 20.51
N ALA A 371 -38.33 -72.05 21.26
CA ALA A 371 -37.47 -71.18 22.02
C ALA A 371 -36.98 -71.92 23.27
N GLN A 372 -35.71 -71.75 23.64
CA GLN A 372 -35.17 -72.30 24.87
C GLN A 372 -34.49 -71.22 25.68
N VAL A 373 -34.59 -71.34 27.01
CA VAL A 373 -33.84 -70.53 27.98
C VAL A 373 -32.89 -71.41 28.77
N TYR A 374 -31.65 -70.97 28.96
CA TYR A 374 -30.76 -71.63 29.91
C TYR A 374 -31.08 -71.19 31.33
N ASN A 375 -31.47 -72.11 32.20
CA ASN A 375 -31.94 -71.80 33.55
C ASN A 375 -30.81 -71.71 34.61
N GLY A 376 -29.55 -71.82 34.17
CA GLY A 376 -28.36 -71.88 35.05
C GLY A 376 -27.83 -73.29 35.30
N SER A 377 -28.56 -74.33 34.87
CA SER A 377 -28.08 -75.72 34.87
C SER A 377 -28.35 -76.46 33.56
N ALA A 378 -29.49 -76.19 32.90
CA ALA A 378 -29.86 -76.83 31.64
C ALA A 378 -30.66 -75.88 30.73
N TRP A 379 -30.67 -76.20 29.43
CA TRP A 379 -31.57 -75.60 28.46
C TRP A 379 -33.00 -76.11 28.69
N THR A 380 -33.93 -75.19 28.84
CA THR A 380 -35.35 -75.46 29.09
C THR A 380 -36.18 -74.86 27.96
N ASP A 381 -37.08 -75.64 27.38
CA ASP A 381 -38.04 -75.14 26.40
C ASP A 381 -38.96 -74.09 27.06
N LEU A 382 -39.05 -72.93 26.44
CA LEU A 382 -40.18 -72.03 26.61
C LEU A 382 -41.16 -72.47 25.52
N HIS A 383 -42.40 -72.82 25.90
CA HIS A 383 -43.46 -73.51 25.11
C HIS A 383 -43.31 -75.03 24.89
#